data_AF-A0A8X6GL37-F1
#
_entry.id   AF-A0A8X6GL37-F1
#
_cell.length_a   1.000
_cell.length_b   1.000
_cell.length_c   1.000
_cell.angle_alpha   90.00
_cell.angle_beta   90.00
_cell.angle_gamma   90.00
#
_symmetry.space_group_name_H-M   'P 1'
#
loop_
_entity.id
_entity.type
_entity.pdbx_description
1 polymer ?
#
loop_
_entity_poly.entity_id
_entity_poly.type
_entity_poly.pdbx_seq_one_letter_code
_entity_poly.pdbx_strand_id
1 'polypeptide(L)'
;MFVHKSKTRFNLFISSVQVSEYFAELNQTKEIFSCAVCNYSTFRKDSLKRHSLVHTNSRPFACSICDKRFNHSSSLKSHYMSHLKKK
;
A
#
# COMPACT_ATOMS: atom_id res chain seq x y z
N MET A 1 9.15 1.07 33.67
CA MET A 1 7.84 0.52 33.24
C MET A 1 6.82 1.65 33.23
N PHE A 2 6.12 1.78 32.11
CA PHE A 2 4.94 2.60 31.81
C PHE A 2 4.64 3.81 32.73
N VAL A 3 4.88 5.01 32.21
CA VAL A 3 4.20 6.22 32.69
C VAL A 3 3.29 6.71 31.57
N HIS A 4 2.02 6.32 31.64
CA HIS A 4 0.93 7.09 31.06
C HIS A 4 0.88 8.43 31.81
N LYS A 5 1.01 9.56 31.11
CA LYS A 5 0.68 10.87 31.69
C LYS A 5 -0.42 11.53 30.87
N SER A 6 -1.56 11.63 31.52
CA SER A 6 -2.82 12.15 31.02
C SER A 6 -2.75 13.64 30.69
N LYS A 7 -3.57 13.98 29.69
CA LYS A 7 -3.91 15.29 29.13
C LYS A 7 -4.21 16.34 30.21
N THR A 8 -3.84 17.60 29.96
CA THR A 8 -4.76 18.77 29.97
C THR A 8 -4.00 20.09 29.87
N ARG A 9 -4.28 20.90 28.85
CA ARG A 9 -4.81 22.25 29.03
C ARG A 9 -5.41 22.74 27.71
N PHE A 10 -6.68 23.09 27.79
CA PHE A 10 -7.40 23.91 26.82
C PHE A 10 -6.56 25.13 26.42
N ASN A 11 -6.40 25.35 25.12
CA ASN A 11 -6.19 26.69 24.59
C ASN A 11 -7.29 26.95 23.56
N LEU A 12 -8.43 27.44 24.06
CA LEU A 12 -9.47 28.11 23.28
C LEU A 12 -9.01 29.54 22.98
N PHE A 13 -7.97 29.71 22.16
CA PHE A 13 -7.69 30.95 21.42
C PHE A 13 -6.56 30.69 20.41
N ILE A 14 -6.79 29.78 19.47
CA ILE A 14 -5.89 29.65 18.33
C ILE A 14 -6.31 30.76 17.36
N SER A 15 -5.55 31.85 17.33
CA SER A 15 -5.71 32.89 16.30
C SER A 15 -5.69 32.24 14.91
N SER A 16 -6.42 32.80 13.96
CA SER A 16 -6.58 32.28 12.58
C SER A 16 -5.25 31.96 11.86
N VAL A 17 -4.14 32.50 12.35
CA VAL A 17 -2.78 32.33 11.82
C VAL A 17 -2.11 31.02 12.29
N GLN A 18 -2.43 30.49 13.47
CA GLN A 18 -1.80 29.25 13.99
C GLN A 18 -2.46 27.95 13.49
N VAL A 19 -3.65 28.04 12.89
CA VAL A 19 -4.38 26.89 12.36
C VAL A 19 -3.75 26.39 11.05
N SER A 20 -3.27 27.29 10.19
CA SER A 20 -2.69 26.93 8.89
C SER A 20 -1.34 26.21 9.00
N GLU A 21 -0.50 26.59 9.97
CA GLU A 21 0.81 25.97 10.17
C GLU A 21 0.68 24.54 10.74
N TYR A 22 -0.28 24.32 11.64
CA TYR A 22 -0.62 22.98 12.14
C TYR A 22 -1.13 22.03 11.04
N PHE A 23 -1.93 22.55 10.09
CA PHE A 23 -2.38 21.74 8.94
C PHE A 23 -1.30 21.54 7.87
N ALA A 24 -0.28 22.41 7.79
CA ALA A 24 0.85 22.24 6.89
C ALA A 24 1.77 21.07 7.31
N GLU A 25 1.93 20.82 8.61
CA GLU A 25 2.70 19.68 9.13
C GLU A 25 2.02 18.31 8.88
N LEU A 26 0.69 18.29 8.76
CA LEU A 26 -0.08 17.08 8.43
C LEU A 26 -0.20 16.81 6.92
N ASN A 27 0.11 17.80 6.08
CA ASN A 27 0.20 17.64 4.62
C ASN A 27 1.57 17.10 4.22
N GLN A 28 1.93 15.97 4.82
CA GLN A 28 3.03 15.14 4.37
C GLN A 28 2.71 14.73 2.94
N THR A 29 3.39 15.36 1.97
CA THR A 29 3.28 15.04 0.54
C THR A 29 3.59 13.58 0.38
N LYS A 30 2.53 12.76 0.35
CA LYS A 30 2.66 11.31 0.25
C LYS A 30 3.23 11.04 -1.14
N GLU A 31 4.52 10.71 -1.19
CA GLU A 31 5.20 10.46 -2.46
C GLU A 31 4.40 9.47 -3.29
N ILE A 32 4.04 9.90 -4.50
CA ILE A 32 3.28 9.11 -5.45
C ILE A 32 4.28 8.48 -6.41
N PHE A 33 4.27 7.15 -6.46
CA PHE A 33 5.04 6.39 -7.43
C PHE A 33 4.20 6.20 -8.69
N SER A 34 4.62 6.81 -9.79
CA SER A 34 3.99 6.70 -11.11
C SER A 34 4.70 5.68 -12.00
N CYS A 35 3.92 5.02 -12.85
CA CYS A 35 4.46 4.16 -13.89
C CYS A 35 4.97 5.00 -15.07
N ALA A 36 6.14 4.65 -15.61
CA ALA A 36 6.71 5.32 -16.78
C ALA A 36 6.06 4.90 -18.10
N VAL A 37 5.28 3.81 -18.12
CA VAL A 37 4.73 3.20 -19.35
C VAL A 37 3.22 3.48 -19.49
N CYS A 38 2.52 3.78 -18.40
CA CYS A 38 1.09 4.06 -18.42
C CYS A 38 0.68 5.00 -17.28
N ASN A 39 -0.59 5.40 -17.27
CA ASN A 39 -1.13 6.36 -16.29
C ASN A 39 -1.41 5.76 -14.89
N TYR A 40 -0.77 4.64 -14.54
CA TYR A 40 -0.93 4.02 -13.22
C TYR A 40 -0.08 4.74 -12.16
N SER A 41 -0.68 5.07 -11.03
CA SER A 41 -0.01 5.68 -9.88
C SER A 41 -0.41 5.02 -8.56
N THR A 42 0.53 4.97 -7.61
CA THR A 42 0.30 4.37 -6.30
C THR A 42 1.22 4.99 -5.26
N PHE A 43 0.77 5.04 -4.01
CA PHE A 43 1.59 5.54 -2.90
C PHE A 43 2.54 4.51 -2.31
N ARG A 44 2.61 3.32 -2.92
CA ARG A 44 3.36 2.17 -2.43
C ARG A 44 4.36 1.73 -3.47
N LYS A 45 5.65 1.86 -3.16
CA LYS A 45 6.74 1.46 -4.07
C LYS A 45 6.64 -0.02 -4.49
N ASP A 46 6.26 -0.90 -3.56
CA ASP A 46 6.06 -2.33 -3.83
C ASP A 46 4.88 -2.59 -4.78
N SER A 47 3.81 -1.80 -4.67
CA SER A 47 2.70 -1.84 -5.63
C SER A 47 3.14 -1.43 -7.02
N LEU A 48 4.00 -0.40 -7.17
CA LEU A 48 4.52 0.00 -8.47
C LEU A 48 5.45 -1.08 -9.06
N LYS A 49 6.33 -1.66 -8.25
CA LYS A 49 7.21 -2.78 -8.68
C LYS A 49 6.43 -4.01 -9.11
N ARG A 50 5.30 -4.31 -8.46
CA ARG A 50 4.40 -5.38 -8.89
C ARG A 50 3.66 -4.99 -10.18
N HIS A 51 3.21 -3.75 -10.28
CA HIS A 51 2.53 -3.25 -11.47
C HIS A 51 3.41 -3.38 -12.73
N SER A 52 4.72 -3.11 -12.63
CA SER A 52 5.64 -3.24 -13.77
C SER A 52 5.74 -4.68 -14.33
N LEU A 53 5.30 -5.69 -13.57
CA LEU A 53 5.21 -7.07 -14.05
C LEU A 53 4.14 -7.24 -15.16
N VAL A 54 3.14 -6.36 -15.21
CA VAL A 54 2.11 -6.38 -16.25
C VAL A 54 2.71 -6.02 -17.61
N HIS A 55 3.60 -5.02 -17.65
CA HIS A 55 4.24 -4.58 -18.90
C HIS A 55 5.25 -5.60 -19.42
N THR A 56 5.92 -6.31 -18.52
CA THR A 56 6.91 -7.35 -18.87
C THR A 56 6.29 -8.73 -19.06
N ASN A 57 4.96 -8.87 -18.84
CA ASN A 57 4.27 -10.16 -18.76
C ASN A 57 4.90 -11.17 -17.78
N SER A 58 5.69 -10.67 -16.81
CA SER A 58 6.40 -11.51 -15.86
C SER A 58 5.44 -12.06 -14.81
N ARG A 59 5.49 -13.39 -14.63
CA ARG A 59 4.64 -14.12 -13.67
C ARG A 59 5.54 -14.99 -12.77
N PRO A 60 6.16 -14.39 -11.75
CA PRO A 60 7.15 -15.06 -10.91
C PRO A 60 6.54 -16.18 -10.05
N PHE A 61 5.23 -16.16 -9.78
CA PHE A 61 4.59 -17.12 -8.89
C PHE A 61 3.98 -18.27 -9.70
N ALA A 62 4.66 -19.42 -9.74
CA ALA A 62 4.17 -20.62 -10.42
C ALA A 62 3.37 -21.51 -9.46
N CYS A 63 2.32 -22.16 -9.97
CA CYS A 63 1.65 -23.24 -9.26
C CYS A 63 2.50 -24.52 -9.32
N SER A 64 2.57 -25.25 -8.21
CA SER A 64 3.28 -26.53 -8.14
C SER A 64 2.47 -27.72 -8.67
N ILE A 65 1.16 -27.53 -8.91
CA ILE A 65 0.23 -28.59 -9.32
C ILE A 65 -0.09 -28.49 -10.82
N CYS A 66 0.01 -27.30 -11.42
CA CYS A 66 -0.23 -27.08 -12.85
C CYS A 66 0.61 -25.91 -13.39
N ASP A 67 0.62 -25.72 -14.71
CA ASP A 67 1.47 -24.71 -15.37
C ASP A 67 0.98 -23.25 -15.22
N LYS A 68 -0.03 -22.99 -14.37
CA LYS A 68 -0.54 -21.63 -14.18
C LYS A 68 0.44 -20.78 -13.38
N ARG A 69 0.70 -19.58 -13.89
CA ARG A 69 1.57 -18.57 -13.27
C ARG A 69 0.82 -17.27 -12.96
N PHE A 70 1.20 -16.62 -11.87
CA PHE A 70 0.57 -15.43 -11.33
C PHE A 70 1.60 -14.31 -11.09
N ASN A 71 1.11 -13.07 -11.10
CA ASN A 71 1.89 -11.87 -10.77
C ASN A 71 1.78 -11.48 -9.29
N HIS A 72 0.95 -12.19 -8.52
CA HIS A 72 0.74 -11.94 -7.10
C HIS A 72 0.67 -13.24 -6.29
N SER A 73 1.30 -13.24 -5.11
CA SER A 73 1.34 -14.39 -4.22
C SER A 73 -0.04 -14.75 -3.67
N SER A 74 -0.89 -13.77 -3.36
CA SER A 74 -2.24 -14.05 -2.88
C SER A 74 -3.11 -14.70 -3.96
N SER A 75 -2.91 -14.32 -5.23
CA SER A 75 -3.59 -14.96 -6.37
C SER A 75 -3.16 -16.41 -6.53
N LEU A 76 -1.86 -16.71 -6.42
CA LEU A 76 -1.37 -18.10 -6.39
C LEU A 76 -1.96 -18.87 -5.21
N LYS A 77 -1.99 -18.30 -4.01
CA LYS A 77 -2.56 -18.94 -2.82
C LYS A 77 -4.03 -19.30 -3.01
N SER A 78 -4.85 -18.35 -3.48
CA SER A 78 -6.27 -18.60 -3.77
C SER A 78 -6.45 -19.65 -4.86
N HIS A 79 -5.62 -19.62 -5.90
CA HIS A 79 -5.62 -20.64 -6.94
C HIS A 79 -5.24 -22.02 -6.41
N TYR A 80 -4.20 -22.12 -5.59
CA TYR A 80 -3.77 -23.37 -4.98
C TYR A 80 -4.88 -24.03 -4.16
N MET A 81 -5.67 -23.23 -3.43
CA MET A 81 -6.84 -23.72 -2.70
C MET A 81 -7.91 -24.35 -3.62
N SER A 82 -8.00 -23.95 -4.89
CA SER A 82 -8.92 -24.58 -5.83
C SER A 82 -8.54 -26.03 -6.19
N HIS A 83 -7.26 -26.38 -6.12
CA HIS A 83 -6.81 -27.77 -6.30
C HIS A 83 -7.18 -28.62 -5.08
N LEU A 84 -7.04 -28.06 -3.87
CA LEU A 84 -7.37 -28.76 -2.63
C LEU A 84 -8.87 -28.95 -2.40
N LYS A 85 -9.72 -28.12 -3.03
CA LYS A 85 -11.19 -28.19 -2.90
C LYS A 85 -11.84 -29.29 -3.75
N LYS A 86 -11.06 -30.05 -4.53
CA LYS A 86 -11.55 -31.28 -5.16
C LYS A 86 -11.58 -32.38 -4.10
N LYS A 87 -12.74 -32.54 -3.45
CA LYS A 87 -13.13 -33.76 -2.76
C LYS A 87 -14.04 -34.55 -3.67
#